data_AF-A0A812VEC4-F1
#
_entry.id   AF-A0A812VEC4-F1
#
_cell.length_a   1.000
_cell.length_b   1.000
_cell.length_c   1.000
_cell.angle_alpha   90.00
_cell.angle_beta   90.00
_cell.angle_gamma   90.00
#
_symmetry.space_group_name_H-M   'P 1'
#
loop_
_entity.id
_entity.type
_entity.pdbx_description
1 polymer ?
#
loop_
_entity_poly.entity_id
_entity_poly.type
_entity_poly.pdbx_seq_one_letter_code
_entity_poly.pdbx_strand_id
1 'polypeptide(L)'
;AKPKIQTARKISMERLAQQILLVCLGLAAADPCCTTCQLPKVKVFSTDAPHGFCGEACMEPEHFSFFHMFEANLTMAKDEHPCREQWTPLNDKQYTDYIQTVTHGVGPLSMTLDLYAPTDMPNHDCCYTQIIPIAPWHIDCPSLLEKPVEVRIDGTGPFCCPKGATPTNPCGNETRSATSEVIV
;
A
#
# COMPACT_ATOMS: atom_id res chain seq x y z
N ALA A 1 -56.78 -33.25 46.44
CA ALA A 1 -55.53 -33.09 45.67
C ALA A 1 -55.21 -31.59 45.60
N LYS A 2 -54.05 -31.16 46.12
CA LYS A 2 -53.60 -29.76 46.12
C LYS A 2 -52.46 -29.60 45.10
N PRO A 3 -52.45 -28.54 44.26
CA PRO A 3 -51.38 -28.32 43.29
C PRO A 3 -50.10 -27.84 43.98
N LYS A 4 -48.95 -28.46 43.64
CA LYS A 4 -47.63 -28.06 44.13
C LYS A 4 -47.10 -26.90 43.29
N ILE A 5 -46.95 -25.75 43.95
CA ILE A 5 -46.25 -24.55 43.48
C ILE A 5 -44.78 -24.91 43.27
N GLN A 6 -44.29 -24.80 42.03
CA GLN A 6 -42.87 -24.99 41.74
C GLN A 6 -42.08 -23.72 42.05
N THR A 7 -41.09 -23.89 42.91
CA THR A 7 -40.19 -22.87 43.43
C THR A 7 -39.23 -22.40 42.33
N ALA A 8 -39.09 -21.07 42.20
CA ALA A 8 -38.19 -20.42 41.25
C ALA A 8 -36.74 -20.91 41.42
N ARG A 9 -36.16 -21.40 40.32
CA ARG A 9 -34.73 -21.76 40.26
C ARG A 9 -33.90 -20.47 40.22
N LYS A 10 -33.05 -20.29 41.24
CA LYS A 10 -31.97 -19.29 41.28
C LYS A 10 -31.10 -19.46 40.04
N ILE A 11 -31.12 -18.48 39.14
CA ILE A 11 -30.20 -18.41 38.00
C ILE A 11 -28.88 -17.89 38.58
N SER A 12 -27.88 -18.77 38.68
CA SER A 12 -26.53 -18.42 39.13
C SER A 12 -25.87 -17.47 38.13
N MET A 13 -25.37 -16.33 38.61
CA MET A 13 -24.65 -15.28 37.88
C MET A 13 -23.26 -15.71 37.37
N GLU A 14 -23.00 -17.00 37.19
CA GLU A 14 -21.73 -17.54 36.72
C GLU A 14 -21.76 -17.97 35.24
N ARG A 15 -22.86 -17.73 34.52
CA ARG A 15 -23.01 -18.07 33.09
C ARG A 15 -23.09 -16.86 32.17
N LEU A 16 -22.29 -15.82 32.44
CA LEU A 16 -22.18 -14.65 31.55
C LEU A 16 -20.73 -14.31 31.14
N ALA A 17 -19.77 -15.20 31.36
CA ALA A 17 -18.35 -14.97 31.04
C ALA A 17 -17.77 -15.90 29.94
N GLN A 18 -18.62 -16.68 29.25
CA GLN A 18 -18.16 -17.65 28.23
C GLN A 18 -18.77 -17.43 26.82
N GLN A 19 -19.34 -16.25 26.55
CA GLN A 19 -19.84 -15.89 25.21
C GLN A 19 -19.10 -14.71 24.57
N ILE A 20 -17.84 -14.49 24.94
CA ILE A 20 -16.92 -13.68 24.12
C ILE A 20 -16.05 -14.67 23.33
N LEU A 21 -16.68 -15.38 22.39
CA LEU A 21 -15.95 -16.05 21.33
C LEU A 21 -15.46 -14.95 20.38
N LEU A 22 -14.22 -14.55 20.63
CA LEU A 22 -13.28 -13.89 19.72
C LEU A 22 -13.72 -14.00 18.24
N VAL A 23 -14.37 -12.96 17.72
CA VAL A 23 -14.33 -12.68 16.28
C VAL A 23 -12.99 -11.98 16.05
N CYS A 24 -11.93 -12.77 15.93
CA CYS A 24 -10.73 -12.30 15.26
C CYS A 24 -11.08 -12.14 13.79
N LEU A 25 -11.47 -10.93 13.36
CA LEU A 25 -11.33 -10.54 11.96
C LEU A 25 -9.84 -10.61 11.67
N GLY A 26 -9.39 -11.73 11.11
CA GLY A 26 -8.11 -11.75 10.42
C GLY A 26 -8.22 -10.74 9.28
N LEU A 27 -7.48 -9.65 9.35
CA LEU A 27 -7.05 -8.95 8.14
C LEU A 27 -6.20 -9.96 7.37
N ALA A 28 -6.84 -10.77 6.51
CA ALA A 28 -6.10 -11.44 5.46
C ALA A 28 -5.47 -10.32 4.62
N ALA A 29 -4.15 -10.34 4.48
CA ALA A 29 -3.51 -9.55 3.43
C ALA A 29 -4.28 -9.86 2.15
N ALA A 30 -4.84 -8.83 1.51
CA ALA A 30 -5.60 -9.04 0.29
C ALA A 30 -4.65 -9.65 -0.74
N ASP A 31 -5.06 -10.77 -1.35
CA ASP A 31 -4.32 -11.33 -2.46
C ASP A 31 -4.24 -10.30 -3.61
N PRO A 32 -3.15 -10.28 -4.40
CA PRO A 32 -3.04 -9.41 -5.57
C PRO A 32 -4.29 -9.49 -6.47
N CYS A 33 -4.88 -8.35 -6.83
CA CYS A 33 -6.15 -8.29 -7.56
C CYS A 33 -6.03 -8.62 -9.04
N CYS A 34 -4.86 -8.36 -9.59
CA CYS A 34 -4.71 -7.93 -10.95
C CYS A 34 -3.63 -8.76 -11.64
N THR A 35 -3.47 -10.03 -11.26
CA THR A 35 -2.57 -11.00 -11.89
C THR A 35 -3.06 -11.38 -13.28
N THR A 36 -4.36 -11.56 -13.48
CA THR A 36 -4.99 -11.84 -14.77
C THR A 36 -6.20 -10.92 -14.99
N CYS A 37 -6.43 -10.51 -16.24
CA CYS A 37 -7.57 -9.65 -16.58
C CYS A 37 -8.68 -10.45 -17.25
N GLN A 38 -9.88 -10.38 -16.67
CA GLN A 38 -11.07 -10.93 -17.30
C GLN A 38 -11.56 -10.00 -18.41
N LEU A 39 -11.85 -10.57 -19.58
CA LEU A 39 -12.41 -9.80 -20.69
C LEU A 39 -13.72 -9.11 -20.26
N PRO A 40 -13.98 -7.86 -20.71
CA PRO A 40 -13.24 -7.12 -21.74
C PRO A 40 -12.07 -6.27 -21.23
N LYS A 41 -11.71 -6.35 -19.94
CA LYS A 41 -10.63 -5.54 -19.36
C LYS A 41 -9.28 -5.89 -19.98
N VAL A 42 -8.46 -4.87 -20.16
CA VAL A 42 -7.09 -4.99 -20.65
C VAL A 42 -6.10 -4.76 -19.51
N LYS A 43 -4.93 -5.39 -19.63
CA LYS A 43 -3.83 -5.17 -18.72
C LYS A 43 -3.14 -3.84 -19.04
N VAL A 44 -2.91 -3.05 -18.01
CA VAL A 44 -2.14 -1.81 -18.08
C VAL A 44 -1.12 -1.76 -16.96
N PHE A 45 -0.06 -0.98 -17.15
CA PHE A 45 0.92 -0.71 -16.10
C PHE A 45 1.41 0.73 -16.17
N SER A 46 1.96 1.23 -15.07
CA SER A 46 2.75 2.46 -15.05
C SER A 46 3.92 2.31 -14.09
N THR A 47 5.10 2.79 -14.49
CA THR A 47 6.25 2.90 -13.60
C THR A 47 6.31 4.30 -13.01
N ASP A 48 6.21 4.35 -11.69
CA ASP A 48 6.25 5.56 -10.88
C ASP A 48 7.57 5.57 -10.08
N ALA A 49 8.68 5.75 -10.80
CA ALA A 49 10.00 5.83 -10.19
C ALA A 49 10.13 6.93 -9.12
N PRO A 50 9.46 8.11 -9.24
CA PRO A 50 9.42 9.10 -8.17
C PRO A 50 8.87 8.59 -6.83
N HIS A 51 7.84 7.74 -6.88
CA HIS A 51 7.28 7.11 -5.68
C HIS A 51 7.90 5.75 -5.36
N GLY A 52 8.64 5.16 -6.29
CA GLY A 52 9.42 3.93 -6.11
C GLY A 52 8.72 2.65 -6.47
N PHE A 53 7.63 2.71 -7.23
CA PHE A 53 6.82 1.53 -7.51
C PHE A 53 6.49 1.41 -9.00
N CYS A 54 6.19 0.20 -9.42
CA CYS A 54 5.41 -0.05 -10.64
C CYS A 54 4.03 -0.54 -10.23
N GLY A 55 2.98 0.02 -10.83
CA GLY A 55 1.60 -0.43 -10.65
C GLY A 55 1.08 -1.15 -11.88
N GLU A 56 0.43 -2.30 -11.70
CA GLU A 56 -0.29 -3.00 -12.77
C GLU A 56 -1.77 -3.21 -12.41
N ALA A 57 -2.65 -3.08 -13.41
CA ALA A 57 -4.09 -3.07 -13.22
C ALA A 57 -4.84 -3.72 -14.38
N CYS A 58 -6.10 -4.09 -14.13
CA CYS A 58 -7.06 -4.46 -15.16
C CYS A 58 -8.04 -3.32 -15.39
N MET A 59 -7.95 -2.70 -16.57
CA MET A 59 -8.67 -1.47 -16.91
C MET A 59 -9.65 -1.71 -18.05
N GLU A 60 -10.81 -1.05 -18.01
CA GLU A 60 -11.68 -1.01 -19.19
C GLU A 60 -10.98 -0.23 -20.31
N PRO A 61 -10.91 -0.76 -21.55
CA PRO A 61 -10.15 -0.11 -22.63
C PRO A 61 -10.53 1.35 -22.88
N GLU A 62 -11.82 1.67 -22.70
CA GLU A 62 -12.39 3.01 -22.88
C GLU A 62 -11.86 4.04 -21.87
N HIS A 63 -11.40 3.57 -20.70
CA HIS A 63 -10.85 4.44 -19.66
C HIS A 63 -9.37 4.80 -19.88
N PHE A 64 -8.66 4.08 -20.75
CA PHE A 64 -7.21 4.25 -20.94
C PHE A 64 -6.83 5.70 -21.26
N SER A 65 -7.51 6.31 -22.25
CA SER A 65 -7.19 7.67 -22.69
C SER A 65 -7.36 8.70 -21.57
N PHE A 66 -8.41 8.57 -20.76
CA PHE A 66 -8.66 9.48 -19.64
C PHE A 66 -7.57 9.36 -18.57
N PHE A 67 -7.23 8.13 -18.13
CA PHE A 67 -6.20 7.94 -17.11
C PHE A 67 -4.80 8.28 -17.63
N HIS A 68 -4.49 8.02 -18.90
CA HIS A 68 -3.20 8.34 -19.51
C HIS A 68 -2.92 9.85 -19.55
N MET A 69 -3.95 10.70 -19.57
CA MET A 69 -3.76 12.16 -19.44
C MET A 69 -3.21 12.58 -18.07
N PHE A 70 -3.54 11.83 -17.02
CA PHE A 70 -3.11 12.13 -15.65
C PHE A 70 -1.90 11.30 -15.21
N GLU A 71 -1.71 10.14 -15.84
CA GLU A 71 -0.60 9.21 -15.62
C GLU A 71 0.13 9.00 -16.95
N ALA A 72 1.06 9.91 -17.28
CA ALA A 72 1.72 9.93 -18.58
C ALA A 72 2.52 8.64 -18.89
N ASN A 73 2.93 7.90 -17.85
CA ASN A 73 3.63 6.62 -17.99
C ASN A 73 2.68 5.41 -18.13
N LEU A 74 1.36 5.63 -18.05
CA LEU A 74 0.37 4.55 -18.20
C LEU A 74 0.46 3.92 -19.59
N THR A 75 0.68 2.62 -19.63
CA THR A 75 0.97 1.87 -20.85
C THR A 75 0.10 0.62 -20.92
N MET A 76 -0.40 0.29 -22.11
CA MET A 76 -1.06 -1.00 -22.35
C MET A 76 -0.02 -2.11 -22.34
N ALA A 77 -0.22 -3.13 -21.50
CA ALA A 77 0.71 -4.24 -21.36
C ALA A 77 0.56 -5.25 -22.50
N LYS A 78 1.67 -5.93 -22.81
CA LYS A 78 1.69 -7.12 -23.69
C LYS A 78 1.79 -8.41 -22.89
N ASP A 79 2.38 -8.32 -21.70
CA ASP A 79 2.65 -9.44 -20.79
C ASP A 79 1.61 -9.47 -19.66
N GLU A 80 1.45 -10.63 -18.99
CA GLU A 80 0.51 -10.78 -17.87
C GLU A 80 0.98 -10.07 -16.60
N HIS A 81 2.31 -9.95 -16.42
CA HIS A 81 2.97 -9.32 -15.29
C HIS A 81 3.95 -8.23 -15.74
N PRO A 82 3.45 -7.15 -16.37
CA PRO A 82 4.29 -6.12 -16.97
C PRO A 82 5.27 -5.45 -16.00
N CYS A 83 4.92 -5.32 -14.71
CA CYS A 83 5.81 -4.68 -13.74
C CYS A 83 7.12 -5.45 -13.52
N ARG A 84 7.06 -6.79 -13.57
CA ARG A 84 8.24 -7.64 -13.42
C ARG A 84 9.25 -7.47 -14.55
N GLU A 85 8.80 -6.95 -15.69
CA GLU A 85 9.64 -6.65 -16.85
C GLU A 85 10.21 -5.23 -16.82
N GLN A 86 9.72 -4.37 -15.92
CA GLN A 86 10.21 -2.99 -15.77
C GLN A 86 11.45 -2.95 -14.89
N TRP A 87 12.31 -1.98 -15.18
CA TRP A 87 13.58 -1.76 -14.49
C TRP A 87 13.59 -0.41 -13.79
N THR A 88 14.30 -0.34 -12.68
CA THR A 88 14.60 0.92 -12.00
C THR A 88 15.36 1.88 -12.91
N PRO A 89 15.38 3.19 -12.63
CA PRO A 89 16.16 4.15 -13.41
C PRO A 89 17.66 3.84 -13.50
N LEU A 90 18.22 3.14 -12.51
CA LEU A 90 19.62 2.69 -12.53
C LEU A 90 19.84 1.42 -13.37
N ASN A 91 18.77 0.76 -13.83
CA ASN A 91 18.79 -0.51 -14.55
C ASN A 91 19.52 -1.64 -13.79
N ASP A 92 19.44 -1.63 -12.47
CA ASP A 92 20.07 -2.61 -11.58
C ASP A 92 19.07 -3.60 -10.97
N LYS A 93 17.79 -3.21 -10.86
CA LYS A 93 16.73 -3.99 -10.24
C LYS A 93 15.44 -3.94 -11.07
N GLN A 94 14.65 -5.02 -10.99
CA GLN A 94 13.31 -5.11 -11.59
C GLN A 94 12.24 -4.91 -10.53
N TYR A 95 11.04 -4.48 -10.93
CA TYR A 95 9.91 -4.34 -10.00
C TYR A 95 9.19 -5.68 -9.78
N THR A 96 9.75 -6.55 -8.94
CA THR A 96 9.24 -7.91 -8.70
C THR A 96 8.52 -8.11 -7.39
N ASP A 97 8.72 -7.21 -6.43
CA ASP A 97 8.33 -7.45 -5.05
C ASP A 97 6.96 -6.81 -4.80
N TYR A 98 5.92 -7.63 -4.76
CA TYR A 98 4.58 -7.16 -4.44
C TYR A 98 4.55 -6.54 -3.04
N ILE A 99 4.01 -5.33 -2.94
CA ILE A 99 3.85 -4.63 -1.65
C ILE A 99 2.41 -4.67 -1.22
N GLN A 100 1.49 -4.20 -2.08
CA GLN A 100 0.09 -4.05 -1.71
C GLN A 100 -0.81 -3.84 -2.92
N THR A 101 -2.09 -4.12 -2.72
CA THR A 101 -3.17 -3.73 -3.63
C THR A 101 -3.81 -2.46 -3.10
N VAL A 102 -3.95 -1.47 -3.96
CA VAL A 102 -4.58 -0.18 -3.62
C VAL A 102 -5.67 0.17 -4.60
N THR A 103 -6.66 0.91 -4.12
CA THR A 103 -7.67 1.54 -4.97
C THR A 103 -7.49 3.05 -4.89
N HIS A 104 -7.02 3.67 -5.98
CA HIS A 104 -6.92 5.12 -6.10
C HIS A 104 -8.07 5.68 -6.94
N GLY A 105 -8.46 6.92 -6.68
CA GLY A 105 -9.51 7.63 -7.39
C GLY A 105 -10.72 7.95 -6.50
N VAL A 106 -11.72 8.60 -7.09
CA VAL A 106 -12.87 9.13 -6.35
C VAL A 106 -14.16 8.68 -7.02
N GLY A 107 -15.00 7.97 -6.27
CA GLY A 107 -16.29 7.47 -6.75
C GLY A 107 -16.14 6.53 -7.96
N PRO A 108 -16.90 6.73 -9.05
CA PRO A 108 -16.88 5.85 -10.22
C PRO A 108 -15.56 5.92 -11.02
N LEU A 109 -14.71 6.91 -10.76
CA LEU A 109 -13.39 7.06 -11.37
C LEU A 109 -12.31 6.52 -10.42
N SER A 110 -12.42 5.24 -10.07
CA SER A 110 -11.42 4.54 -9.26
C SER A 110 -10.81 3.37 -10.02
N MET A 111 -9.54 3.09 -9.73
CA MET A 111 -8.79 1.97 -10.27
C MET A 111 -8.14 1.21 -9.14
N THR A 112 -8.33 -0.11 -9.13
CA THR A 112 -7.62 -1.00 -8.22
C THR A 112 -6.41 -1.57 -8.94
N LEU A 113 -5.24 -1.49 -8.32
CA LEU A 113 -3.97 -1.93 -8.90
C LEU A 113 -3.09 -2.62 -7.86
N ASP A 114 -2.23 -3.50 -8.34
CA ASP A 114 -1.17 -4.12 -7.55
C ASP A 114 0.11 -3.30 -7.70
N LEU A 115 0.73 -2.95 -6.57
CA LEU A 115 1.99 -2.22 -6.52
C LEU A 115 3.16 -3.17 -6.24
N TYR A 116 4.22 -2.98 -7.03
CA TYR A 116 5.47 -3.73 -6.92
C TYR A 116 6.64 -2.78 -6.70
N ALA A 117 7.51 -3.11 -5.77
CA ALA A 117 8.80 -2.44 -5.57
C ALA A 117 9.94 -3.16 -6.31
N PRO A 118 11.08 -2.48 -6.48
CA PRO A 118 12.33 -3.10 -6.89
C PRO A 118 12.69 -4.32 -6.03
N THR A 119 13.27 -5.36 -6.65
CA THR A 119 13.70 -6.58 -5.97
C THR A 119 14.65 -6.29 -4.82
N ASP A 120 14.33 -6.77 -3.63
CA ASP A 120 15.09 -6.58 -2.38
C ASP A 120 15.26 -5.11 -2.00
N MET A 121 14.28 -4.25 -2.31
CA MET A 121 14.34 -2.84 -1.91
C MET A 121 14.48 -2.72 -0.37
N PRO A 122 15.49 -2.00 0.14
CA PRO A 122 15.68 -1.81 1.58
C PRO A 122 14.44 -1.23 2.27
N ASN A 123 14.22 -1.62 3.53
CA ASN A 123 13.13 -1.08 4.33
C ASN A 123 13.25 0.44 4.42
N HIS A 124 12.18 1.11 4.00
CA HIS A 124 12.05 2.56 3.97
C HIS A 124 10.68 3.01 4.52
N ASP A 125 10.04 2.21 5.38
CA ASP A 125 8.78 2.54 6.07
C ASP A 125 8.87 3.86 6.88
N CYS A 126 10.09 4.22 7.29
CA CYS A 126 10.40 5.46 8.00
C CYS A 126 10.47 6.70 7.08
N CYS A 127 10.43 6.50 5.76
CA CYS A 127 10.54 7.56 4.78
C CYS A 127 9.17 7.93 4.22
N TYR A 128 9.06 9.13 3.64
CA TYR A 128 7.87 9.58 2.92
C TYR A 128 8.25 10.27 1.62
N THR A 129 7.38 10.18 0.63
CA THR A 129 7.58 10.84 -0.67
C THR A 129 7.05 12.28 -0.62
N GLN A 130 7.68 13.18 -1.37
CA GLN A 130 7.30 14.60 -1.44
C GLN A 130 6.07 14.81 -2.34
N ILE A 131 4.91 14.29 -1.96
CA ILE A 131 3.67 14.49 -2.72
C ILE A 131 2.84 15.61 -2.11
N ILE A 132 3.25 16.86 -2.36
CA ILE A 132 2.38 18.02 -2.16
C ILE A 132 2.14 18.65 -3.54
N PRO A 133 1.01 18.37 -4.20
CA PRO A 133 0.71 18.81 -5.57
C PRO A 133 0.43 20.33 -5.70
N ILE A 134 0.66 21.12 -4.65
CA ILE A 134 0.24 22.53 -4.55
C ILE A 134 1.39 23.54 -4.48
N ALA A 135 2.65 23.13 -4.67
CA ALA A 135 3.77 24.06 -4.70
C ALA A 135 4.74 23.77 -5.86
N PRO A 136 5.05 24.75 -6.73
CA PRO A 136 6.10 24.64 -7.76
C PRO A 136 7.52 24.70 -7.17
N TRP A 137 7.65 24.50 -5.87
CA TRP A 137 8.89 24.53 -5.12
C TRP A 137 9.12 23.11 -4.62
N HIS A 138 10.14 22.43 -5.14
CA HIS A 138 10.69 21.25 -4.48
C HIS A 138 11.25 21.72 -3.13
N ILE A 139 10.41 21.70 -2.09
CA ILE A 139 10.87 22.01 -0.75
C ILE A 139 11.61 20.75 -0.29
N ASP A 140 12.93 20.82 -0.27
CA ASP A 140 13.78 19.75 0.27
C ASP A 140 13.25 19.35 1.66
N CYS A 141 12.71 18.13 1.77
CA CYS A 141 12.17 17.51 2.98
C CYS A 141 11.70 18.50 4.07
N PRO A 142 10.50 19.09 3.94
CA PRO A 142 10.04 20.16 4.82
C PRO A 142 9.91 19.66 6.26
N SER A 143 10.80 20.11 7.15
CA SER A 143 10.74 19.86 8.59
C SER A 143 11.30 21.03 9.38
N LEU A 144 10.62 21.38 10.48
CA LEU A 144 10.90 22.54 11.33
C LEU A 144 11.92 22.29 12.45
N LEU A 145 12.19 21.03 12.81
CA LEU A 145 12.98 20.68 14.01
C LEU A 145 14.28 19.93 13.69
N GLU A 146 14.26 19.02 12.72
CA GLU A 146 15.44 18.35 12.18
C GLU A 146 15.15 18.00 10.72
N LYS A 147 16.01 18.42 9.78
CA LYS A 147 15.77 18.24 8.35
C LYS A 147 15.98 16.77 7.97
N PRO A 148 14.94 16.07 7.48
CA PRO A 148 15.10 14.77 6.85
C PRO A 148 16.06 14.87 5.67
N VAL A 149 16.69 13.75 5.33
CA VAL A 149 17.64 13.64 4.23
C VAL A 149 16.91 13.06 3.02
N GLU A 150 17.15 13.64 1.86
CA GLU A 150 16.72 13.06 0.59
C GLU A 150 17.58 11.82 0.27
N VAL A 151 16.91 10.69 0.03
CA VAL A 151 17.52 9.43 -0.38
C VAL A 151 16.87 8.95 -1.66
N ARG A 152 17.70 8.44 -2.58
CA ARG A 152 17.25 7.67 -3.74
C ARG A 152 17.66 6.23 -3.57
N ILE A 153 16.72 5.31 -3.67
CA ILE A 153 16.94 3.87 -3.48
C ILE A 153 16.85 3.23 -4.86
N ASP A 154 17.95 2.64 -5.33
CA ASP A 154 18.04 2.08 -6.69
C ASP A 154 17.60 3.08 -7.80
N GLY A 155 17.85 4.37 -7.59
CA GLY A 155 17.45 5.46 -8.50
C GLY A 155 16.01 5.96 -8.35
N THR A 156 15.17 5.24 -7.62
CA THR A 156 13.81 5.64 -7.28
C THR A 156 13.78 6.70 -6.17
N GLY A 157 12.67 7.42 -6.05
CA GLY A 157 12.52 8.56 -5.16
C GLY A 157 12.59 9.92 -5.90
N PRO A 158 12.68 11.03 -5.18
CA PRO A 158 13.29 11.13 -3.86
C PRO A 158 12.38 10.79 -2.68
N PHE A 159 12.96 10.10 -1.70
CA PHE A 159 12.35 9.83 -0.40
C PHE A 159 12.95 10.73 0.66
N CYS A 160 12.11 11.28 1.53
CA CYS A 160 12.55 12.00 2.71
C CYS A 160 12.61 11.05 3.89
N CYS A 161 13.84 10.81 4.35
CA CYS A 161 14.16 9.81 5.36
C CYS A 161 14.81 10.46 6.60
N PRO A 162 14.85 9.75 7.74
CA PRO A 162 15.53 10.23 8.94
C PRO A 162 17.00 10.62 8.68
N LYS A 163 17.55 11.45 9.56
CA LYS A 163 18.95 11.87 9.44
C LYS A 163 19.91 10.68 9.51
N GLY A 164 20.90 10.67 8.62
CA GLY A 164 21.87 9.57 8.51
C GLY A 164 21.38 8.40 7.65
N ALA A 165 20.20 8.52 7.03
CA ALA A 165 19.72 7.58 6.02
C ALA A 165 20.68 7.49 4.82
N THR A 166 20.81 6.30 4.26
CA THR A 166 21.56 6.04 3.03
C THR A 166 20.70 5.19 2.08
N PRO A 167 21.03 5.10 0.77
CA PRO A 167 20.30 4.25 -0.16
C PRO A 167 20.18 2.79 0.27
N THR A 168 21.20 2.26 0.95
CA THR A 168 21.24 0.86 1.43
C THR A 168 20.74 0.70 2.86
N ASN A 169 20.57 1.79 3.61
CA ASN A 169 19.99 1.79 4.94
C ASN A 169 19.09 3.04 5.14
N PRO A 170 17.91 3.08 4.50
CA PRO A 170 17.06 4.28 4.47
C PRO A 170 16.53 4.70 5.84
N CYS A 171 16.42 3.76 6.79
CA CYS A 171 16.00 4.07 8.16
C CYS A 171 17.17 4.29 9.13
N GLY A 172 18.43 4.19 8.70
CA GLY A 172 19.57 4.46 9.56
C GLY A 172 19.57 3.57 10.82
N ASN A 173 19.51 4.21 11.99
CA ASN A 173 19.44 3.54 13.30
C ASN A 173 18.02 3.49 13.88
N GLU A 174 17.00 3.96 13.14
CA GLU A 174 15.61 3.92 13.56
C GLU A 174 15.10 2.48 13.48
N THR A 175 15.15 1.76 14.61
CA THR A 175 14.39 0.52 14.77
C THR A 175 12.90 0.85 14.84
N ARG A 176 12.07 0.20 14.01
CA ARG A 176 10.59 0.28 14.01
C ARG A 176 10.04 0.75 15.37
N SER A 177 9.59 2.00 15.46
CA SER A 177 8.63 2.35 16.51
C SER A 177 7.34 1.66 16.15
N ALA A 178 7.16 0.43 16.63
CA ALA A 178 5.89 -0.27 16.63
C ALA A 178 4.95 0.46 17.60
N THR A 179 4.47 1.63 17.19
CA THR A 179 3.37 2.36 17.83
C THR A 179 2.35 2.65 16.74
N SER A 180 1.65 1.60 16.33
CA SER A 180 0.24 1.74 15.96
C SER A 180 -0.49 2.19 17.21
N GLU A 181 -0.52 3.50 17.47
CA GLU A 181 -1.55 4.06 18.33
C GLU A 181 -2.81 4.13 17.48
N VAL A 182 -3.64 3.09 17.65
CA VAL A 182 -5.05 3.09 17.27
C VAL A 182 -5.68 4.25 18.02
N ILE A 183 -5.82 5.39 17.34
CA ILE A 183 -6.77 6.41 17.77
C ILE A 183 -8.09 6.05 17.09
N VAL A 184 -8.99 5.53 17.92
CA VAL A 184 -10.41 5.25 17.67
C VAL A 184 -11.11 6.50 17.14
#